data_AF-A0A2H0M2D2-F1
#
_entry.id   AF-A0A2H0M2D2-F1
#
_cell.length_a   1.000
_cell.length_b   1.000
_cell.length_c   1.000
_cell.angle_alpha   90.00
_cell.angle_beta   90.00
_cell.angle_gamma   90.00
#
_symmetry.space_group_name_H-M   'P 1'
#
loop_
_entity.id
_entity.type
_entity.pdbx_description
1 polymer ?
#
loop_
_entity_poly.entity_id
_entity_poly.type
_entity_poly.pdbx_seq_one_letter_code
_entity_poly.pdbx_strand_id
1 'polypeptide(L)'
;MERKNILNLIIIITFAVLLIGLLNLDILQGSKFRKLSDSNSIRLISQSGARGNILDRNGEIIVGSKISYDVMILPEEPSHVGYLLSRISHILKIELGQLKAALKKNFISSSVPVVIASNIDLKKAILLGEYRAEEPSIIITPKPLRNYPHGSLAAHVVGYVNQIDRWRLTKLEDYGYKTKDIVGFGGVEEKYDYYLRQEEGGQSVEVNHRGQFMRVLGFQAPTNGRDIQLTLDLKIQKIVEDSMAGRKGSAILMDPQDGQILALASYPNFNPAVFVNNRSSLIAGLINNPDAPLINRSISSSYPPASVFKMIVASAALELKKIDTSTSFLCQGSTMVGARKYSCWDTHGRQNIFQAVAHSCDIFFYRTGLLAGAQNIHDYALKLGLGKNVGFELPYETSGFIPSPLWRKLNKFQSWFDGDTANLAIGQGDCLVTPLQATNMMAVFANGGFLTSPYIVRAVGGLDFSTKKKKLIPVKFKQSTFNTIISGLRKVVSDPEGTGNALSSLPVKVAGKTGTAQVARKATHAWFLGFFPFDKPKFVICIFLEHGGPGHTASVVAKQIIAEMDKQGLI
;
A
#
# COMPACT_ATOMS: atom_id res chain seq x y z
N MET A 1 85.22 43.36 -15.42
CA MET A 1 84.66 41.99 -15.35
C MET A 1 84.66 41.41 -16.76
N GLU A 2 85.35 40.29 -16.97
CA GLU A 2 85.32 39.59 -18.25
C GLU A 2 83.88 39.18 -18.60
N ARG A 3 83.49 39.35 -19.87
CA ARG A 3 82.13 39.04 -20.37
C ARG A 3 81.66 37.63 -19.98
N LYS A 4 82.59 36.69 -19.82
CA LYS A 4 82.37 35.31 -19.36
C LYS A 4 81.79 35.23 -17.93
N ASN A 5 82.25 36.08 -17.01
CA ASN A 5 81.78 36.07 -15.62
C ASN A 5 80.36 36.63 -15.49
N ILE A 6 80.03 37.63 -16.31
CA ILE A 6 78.67 38.17 -16.39
C ILE A 6 77.70 37.13 -16.95
N LEU A 7 78.11 36.40 -18.00
CA LEU A 7 77.31 35.32 -18.58
C LEU A 7 77.06 34.19 -17.59
N ASN A 8 78.12 33.75 -16.87
CA ASN A 8 78.00 32.72 -15.83
C ASN A 8 77.07 33.16 -14.69
N LEU A 9 77.14 34.43 -14.27
CA LEU A 9 76.27 34.96 -13.23
C LEU A 9 74.80 34.95 -13.66
N ILE A 10 74.51 35.34 -14.91
CA ILE A 10 73.16 35.29 -15.47
C ILE A 10 72.63 33.85 -15.52
N ILE A 11 73.46 32.88 -15.92
CA ILE A 11 73.07 31.46 -15.94
C ILE A 11 72.76 30.96 -14.53
N ILE A 12 73.62 31.26 -13.56
CA ILE A 12 73.43 30.87 -12.16
C ILE A 12 72.15 31.46 -11.58
N ILE A 13 71.91 32.76 -11.80
CA ILE A 13 70.68 33.43 -11.35
C ILE A 13 69.45 32.79 -12.00
N THR A 14 69.52 32.47 -13.30
CA THR A 14 68.43 31.83 -14.02
C THR A 14 68.10 30.45 -13.43
N PHE A 15 69.11 29.62 -13.20
CA PHE A 15 68.93 28.31 -12.56
C PHE A 15 68.43 28.44 -11.12
N ALA A 16 68.88 29.45 -10.37
CA ALA A 16 68.39 29.71 -9.02
C ALA A 16 66.90 30.08 -9.03
N VAL A 17 66.46 30.92 -9.97
CA VAL A 17 65.03 31.26 -10.16
C VAL A 17 64.20 30.03 -10.54
N LEU A 18 64.70 29.18 -11.44
CA LEU A 18 64.04 27.92 -11.80
C LEU A 18 63.95 26.96 -10.61
N LEU A 19 65.02 26.85 -9.81
CA LEU A 19 65.05 25.99 -8.62
C LEU A 19 64.07 26.48 -7.54
N ILE A 20 63.99 27.80 -7.33
CA ILE A 20 63.00 28.40 -6.43
C ILE A 20 61.58 28.14 -6.95
N GLY A 21 61.37 28.25 -8.27
CA GLY A 21 60.11 27.88 -8.91
C GLY A 21 59.72 26.43 -8.69
N LEU A 22 60.68 25.50 -8.84
CA LEU A 22 60.48 24.08 -8.62
C LEU A 22 60.15 23.78 -7.15
N LEU A 23 60.92 24.35 -6.20
CA LEU A 23 60.67 24.22 -4.77
C LEU A 23 59.29 24.75 -4.37
N ASN A 24 58.84 25.84 -5.01
CA ASN A 24 57.49 26.37 -4.79
C ASN A 24 56.42 25.39 -5.28
N LEU A 25 56.60 24.75 -6.44
CA LEU A 25 55.65 23.77 -6.98
C LEU A 25 55.64 22.46 -6.18
N ASP A 26 56.81 21.89 -5.88
CA ASP A 26 56.94 20.56 -5.26
C ASP A 26 56.78 20.58 -3.73
N ILE A 27 57.25 21.62 -3.04
CA ILE A 27 57.25 21.66 -1.56
C ILE A 27 56.14 22.55 -1.04
N LEU A 28 56.10 23.83 -1.45
CA LEU A 28 55.11 24.79 -0.92
C LEU A 28 53.69 24.47 -1.42
N GLN A 29 53.55 24.12 -2.71
CA GLN A 29 52.26 23.81 -3.33
C GLN A 29 52.06 22.31 -3.60
N GLY A 30 53.04 21.46 -3.29
CA GLY A 30 52.97 20.03 -3.61
C GLY A 30 51.78 19.32 -2.98
N SER A 31 51.45 19.65 -1.73
CA SER A 31 50.25 19.10 -1.06
C SER A 31 48.94 19.51 -1.76
N LYS A 32 48.88 20.74 -2.29
CA LYS A 32 47.75 21.27 -3.05
C LYS A 32 47.65 20.59 -4.42
N PHE A 33 48.74 20.50 -5.17
CA PHE A 33 48.77 19.84 -6.47
C PHE A 33 48.54 18.34 -6.38
N ARG A 34 49.00 17.69 -5.30
CA ARG A 34 48.69 16.28 -5.05
C ARG A 34 47.22 16.06 -4.75
N LYS A 35 46.58 16.90 -3.92
CA LYS A 35 45.11 16.85 -3.74
C LYS A 35 44.34 17.10 -5.04
N LEU A 36 44.80 18.03 -5.87
CA LEU A 36 44.21 18.28 -7.19
C LEU A 36 44.42 17.07 -8.13
N SER A 37 45.60 16.46 -8.11
CA SER A 37 45.91 15.26 -8.87
C SER A 37 45.05 14.08 -8.42
N ASP A 38 44.95 13.83 -7.12
CA ASP A 38 44.12 12.76 -6.55
C ASP A 38 42.63 13.00 -6.85
N SER A 39 42.15 14.24 -6.77
CA SER A 39 40.78 14.57 -7.21
C SER A 39 40.56 14.36 -8.71
N ASN A 40 41.63 14.41 -9.52
CA ASN A 40 41.58 14.23 -10.96
C ASN A 40 41.84 12.78 -11.38
N SER A 41 42.54 11.97 -10.58
CA SER A 41 42.87 10.57 -10.87
C SER A 41 41.98 9.59 -10.13
N ILE A 42 41.43 9.93 -8.95
CA ILE A 42 40.55 9.05 -8.20
C ILE A 42 39.10 9.26 -8.65
N ARG A 43 38.43 8.16 -8.98
CA ARG A 43 37.03 8.11 -9.40
C ARG A 43 36.25 7.19 -8.48
N LEU A 44 35.09 7.66 -8.03
CA LEU A 44 34.15 6.86 -7.25
C LEU A 44 33.10 6.29 -8.21
N ILE A 45 33.07 4.97 -8.35
CA ILE A 45 32.04 4.26 -9.09
C ILE A 45 31.09 3.67 -8.04
N SER A 46 29.89 4.25 -7.92
CA SER A 46 28.89 3.75 -6.99
C SER A 46 28.36 2.39 -7.45
N GLN A 47 28.09 1.52 -6.50
CA GLN A 47 27.42 0.25 -6.71
C GLN A 47 26.20 0.20 -5.80
N SER A 48 25.00 0.09 -6.37
CA SER A 48 23.77 0.05 -5.59
C SER A 48 23.46 -1.37 -5.14
N GLY A 49 23.13 -1.54 -3.86
CA GLY A 49 22.53 -2.78 -3.35
C GLY A 49 21.12 -2.99 -3.90
N ALA A 50 20.57 -4.18 -3.68
CA ALA A 50 19.18 -4.48 -4.02
C ALA A 50 18.26 -4.04 -2.88
N ARG A 51 17.17 -3.36 -3.23
CA ARG A 51 16.06 -3.09 -2.31
C ARG A 51 15.46 -4.44 -1.85
N GLY A 52 15.18 -4.58 -0.55
CA GLY A 52 14.68 -5.82 0.05
C GLY A 52 13.40 -6.33 -0.62
N ASN A 53 13.24 -7.63 -0.74
CA ASN A 53 12.08 -8.25 -1.38
C ASN A 53 10.84 -8.14 -0.49
N ILE A 54 9.66 -8.10 -1.11
CA ILE A 54 8.37 -8.26 -0.42
C ILE A 54 7.85 -9.64 -0.80
N LEU A 55 7.67 -10.48 0.19
CA LEU A 55 7.31 -11.90 0.06
C LEU A 55 5.90 -12.14 0.59
N ASP A 56 5.21 -13.12 0.02
CA ASP A 56 3.96 -13.63 0.56
C ASP A 56 4.23 -14.51 1.80
N ARG A 57 3.15 -15.02 2.42
CA ARG A 57 3.24 -15.88 3.59
C ARG A 57 4.00 -17.20 3.36
N ASN A 58 4.09 -17.66 2.11
CA ASN A 58 4.74 -18.90 1.70
C ASN A 58 6.18 -18.66 1.21
N GLY A 59 6.64 -17.41 1.15
CA GLY A 59 7.96 -17.03 0.66
C GLY A 59 8.03 -16.73 -0.83
N GLU A 60 6.89 -16.71 -1.54
CA GLU A 60 6.85 -16.32 -2.95
C GLU A 60 7.06 -14.80 -3.09
N ILE A 61 7.84 -14.41 -4.09
CA ILE A 61 8.16 -13.00 -4.34
C ILE A 61 6.92 -12.28 -4.90
N ILE A 62 6.41 -11.30 -4.16
CA ILE A 62 5.40 -10.35 -4.63
C ILE A 62 6.09 -9.19 -5.34
N VAL A 63 7.14 -8.63 -4.73
CA VAL A 63 7.97 -7.56 -5.28
C VAL A 63 9.43 -7.90 -5.03
N GLY A 64 10.25 -7.77 -6.06
CA GLY A 64 11.68 -8.05 -5.96
C GLY A 64 12.50 -7.07 -6.78
N SER A 65 13.69 -7.51 -7.17
CA SER A 65 14.57 -6.73 -8.05
C SER A 65 14.96 -7.55 -9.27
N LYS A 66 15.09 -6.90 -10.43
CA LYS A 66 15.68 -7.48 -11.64
C LYS A 66 16.94 -6.70 -12.01
N ILE A 67 17.87 -7.34 -12.69
CA ILE A 67 19.07 -6.65 -13.20
C ILE A 67 18.67 -5.75 -14.37
N SER A 68 19.09 -4.50 -14.31
CA SER A 68 19.03 -3.53 -15.40
C SER A 68 20.40 -2.89 -15.59
N TYR A 69 20.61 -2.17 -16.68
CA TYR A 69 21.90 -1.53 -16.96
C TYR A 69 21.73 -0.02 -17.10
N ASP A 70 22.62 0.73 -16.45
CA ASP A 70 22.79 2.16 -16.68
C ASP A 70 23.94 2.36 -17.68
N VAL A 71 23.73 3.25 -18.64
CA VAL A 71 24.72 3.68 -19.62
C VAL A 71 25.19 5.07 -19.22
N MET A 72 26.48 5.16 -18.94
CA MET A 72 27.17 6.38 -18.53
C MET A 72 28.21 6.75 -19.58
N ILE A 73 28.45 8.05 -19.72
CA ILE A 73 29.56 8.57 -20.53
C ILE A 73 30.47 9.43 -19.67
N LEU A 74 31.77 9.36 -19.91
CA LEU A 74 32.74 10.30 -19.36
C LEU A 74 32.89 11.48 -20.34
N PRO A 75 32.46 12.70 -19.97
CA PRO A 75 32.49 13.84 -20.87
C PRO A 75 33.90 14.47 -20.91
N GLU A 76 34.79 13.88 -21.70
CA GLU A 76 36.17 14.35 -21.89
C GLU A 76 36.27 15.55 -22.86
N GLU A 77 35.64 15.46 -24.04
CA GLU A 77 35.60 16.55 -25.04
C GLU A 77 34.19 16.81 -25.61
N PRO A 78 33.74 18.08 -25.71
CA PRO A 78 32.39 18.41 -26.19
C PRO A 78 32.08 17.92 -27.63
N SER A 79 33.08 17.96 -28.52
CA SER A 79 33.00 17.52 -29.92
C SER A 79 32.75 16.01 -30.03
N HIS A 80 33.46 15.22 -29.23
CA HIS A 80 33.38 13.75 -29.23
C HIS A 80 32.07 13.25 -28.60
N VAL A 81 31.60 13.93 -27.56
CA VAL A 81 30.34 13.62 -26.87
C VAL A 81 29.14 13.68 -27.84
N GLY A 82 29.10 14.64 -28.76
CA GLY A 82 28.03 14.75 -29.75
C GLY A 82 27.93 13.51 -30.66
N TYR A 83 29.07 13.02 -31.14
CA TYR A 83 29.17 11.80 -31.95
C TYR A 83 28.74 10.57 -31.15
N LEU A 84 29.28 10.40 -29.93
CA LEU A 84 28.93 9.31 -29.01
C LEU A 84 27.41 9.22 -28.76
N LEU A 85 26.78 10.35 -28.43
CA LEU A 85 25.33 10.38 -28.17
C LEU A 85 24.51 9.96 -29.40
N SER A 86 24.95 10.32 -30.62
CA SER A 86 24.26 9.90 -31.85
C SER A 86 24.32 8.38 -32.05
N ARG A 87 25.48 7.77 -31.80
CA ARG A 87 25.67 6.31 -31.91
C ARG A 87 24.85 5.56 -30.86
N ILE A 88 24.89 6.04 -29.61
CA ILE A 88 24.10 5.46 -28.50
C ILE A 88 22.60 5.58 -28.78
N SER A 89 22.16 6.71 -29.35
CA SER A 89 20.78 6.93 -29.79
C SER A 89 20.31 5.85 -30.79
N HIS A 90 21.13 5.55 -31.81
CA HIS A 90 20.82 4.51 -32.80
C HIS A 90 20.73 3.11 -32.19
N ILE A 91 21.68 2.74 -31.31
CA ILE A 91 21.73 1.41 -30.70
C ILE A 91 20.57 1.21 -29.72
N LEU A 92 20.36 2.18 -28.82
CA LEU A 92 19.33 2.09 -27.79
C LEU A 92 17.92 2.34 -28.33
N LYS A 93 17.81 2.95 -29.51
CA LYS A 93 16.58 3.51 -30.11
C LYS A 93 15.93 4.56 -29.19
N ILE A 94 16.77 5.40 -28.58
CA ILE A 94 16.34 6.53 -27.73
C ILE A 94 16.59 7.80 -28.53
N GLU A 95 15.65 8.74 -28.49
CA GLU A 95 15.79 10.02 -29.18
C GLU A 95 17.03 10.80 -28.70
N LEU A 96 17.83 11.30 -29.64
CA LEU A 96 19.06 12.04 -29.33
C LEU A 96 18.81 13.27 -28.42
N GLY A 97 17.67 13.94 -28.58
CA GLY A 97 17.28 15.06 -27.73
C GLY A 97 17.15 14.67 -26.25
N GLN A 98 16.62 13.47 -25.97
CA GLN A 98 16.47 12.96 -24.61
C GLN A 98 17.83 12.64 -23.97
N LEU A 99 18.75 12.04 -24.72
CA LEU A 99 20.10 11.76 -24.24
C LEU A 99 20.90 13.04 -23.96
N LYS A 100 20.80 14.05 -24.84
CA LYS A 100 21.41 15.38 -24.63
C LYS A 100 20.85 16.07 -23.38
N ALA A 101 19.54 16.00 -23.18
CA ALA A 101 18.90 16.55 -21.98
C ALA A 101 19.34 15.81 -20.70
N ALA A 102 19.45 14.49 -20.75
CA ALA A 102 19.95 13.68 -19.63
C ALA A 102 21.39 14.04 -19.26
N LEU A 103 22.27 14.15 -20.27
CA LEU A 103 23.65 14.61 -20.08
C LEU A 103 23.68 15.99 -19.40
N LYS A 104 22.98 16.98 -19.96
CA LYS A 104 22.95 18.35 -19.41
C LYS A 104 22.42 18.39 -17.96
N LYS A 105 21.40 17.58 -17.66
CA LYS A 105 20.76 17.54 -16.34
C LYS A 105 21.62 16.85 -15.28
N ASN A 106 22.38 15.83 -15.67
CA ASN A 106 23.18 15.01 -14.74
C ASN A 106 24.67 15.39 -14.74
N PHE A 107 25.10 16.32 -15.59
CA PHE A 107 26.47 16.80 -15.64
C PHE A 107 26.83 17.59 -14.36
N ILE A 108 27.92 17.18 -13.73
CA ILE A 108 28.48 17.84 -12.54
C ILE A 108 29.85 18.43 -12.89
N SER A 109 30.74 17.61 -13.44
CA SER A 109 32.05 18.01 -13.97
C SER A 109 32.48 17.05 -15.09
N SER A 110 33.47 17.46 -15.89
CA SER A 110 34.06 16.60 -16.94
C SER A 110 34.67 15.31 -16.40
N SER A 111 35.08 15.34 -15.14
CA SER A 111 35.72 14.24 -14.43
C SER A 111 34.75 13.17 -13.90
N VAL A 112 33.43 13.39 -13.92
CA VAL A 112 32.45 12.47 -13.33
C VAL A 112 31.64 11.79 -14.44
N PRO A 113 31.55 10.45 -14.47
CA PRO A 113 30.68 9.74 -15.39
C PRO A 113 29.22 10.20 -15.25
N VAL A 114 28.59 10.51 -16.37
CA VAL A 114 27.21 11.00 -16.42
C VAL A 114 26.29 9.92 -16.95
N VAL A 115 25.29 9.53 -16.16
CA VAL A 115 24.20 8.64 -16.59
C VAL A 115 23.37 9.34 -17.67
N ILE A 116 23.39 8.80 -18.88
CA ILE A 116 22.63 9.31 -20.03
C ILE A 116 21.42 8.46 -20.37
N ALA A 117 21.45 7.18 -20.03
CA ALA A 117 20.31 6.28 -20.16
C ALA A 117 20.30 5.27 -19.01
N SER A 118 19.11 4.95 -18.52
CA SER A 118 18.87 4.00 -17.44
C SER A 118 17.86 2.96 -17.84
N ASN A 119 17.78 1.85 -17.10
CA ASN A 119 16.82 0.75 -17.35
C ASN A 119 17.01 0.11 -18.74
N ILE A 120 18.26 -0.13 -19.12
CA ILE A 120 18.60 -0.81 -20.36
C ILE A 120 18.58 -2.32 -20.13
N ASP A 121 18.02 -3.06 -21.09
CA ASP A 121 18.00 -4.52 -21.07
C ASP A 121 19.39 -5.11 -21.35
N LEU A 122 19.59 -6.39 -20.99
CA LEU A 122 20.86 -7.08 -21.18
C LEU A 122 21.32 -7.09 -22.64
N LYS A 123 20.40 -7.27 -23.60
CA LYS A 123 20.76 -7.39 -25.02
C LYS A 123 21.36 -6.08 -25.55
N LYS A 124 20.71 -4.95 -25.25
CA LYS A 124 21.20 -3.61 -25.60
C LYS A 124 22.48 -3.25 -24.85
N ALA A 125 22.60 -3.68 -23.59
CA ALA A 125 23.82 -3.49 -22.81
C ALA A 125 25.01 -4.25 -23.42
N ILE A 126 24.81 -5.50 -23.88
CA ILE A 126 25.84 -6.28 -24.57
C ILE A 126 26.24 -5.59 -25.88
N LEU A 127 25.26 -5.15 -26.70
CA LEU A 127 25.54 -4.44 -27.95
C LEU A 127 26.38 -3.17 -27.73
N LEU A 128 26.08 -2.39 -26.68
CA LEU A 128 26.91 -1.24 -26.32
C LEU A 128 28.28 -1.66 -25.75
N GLY A 129 28.34 -2.79 -25.07
CA GLY A 129 29.57 -3.33 -24.48
C GLY A 129 30.61 -3.73 -25.51
N GLU A 130 30.20 -4.19 -26.69
CA GLU A 130 31.10 -4.50 -27.82
C GLU A 130 31.86 -3.25 -28.30
N TYR A 131 31.23 -2.07 -28.25
CA TYR A 131 31.88 -0.81 -28.62
C TYR A 131 32.87 -0.28 -27.58
N ARG A 132 32.91 -0.85 -26.38
CA ARG A 132 33.80 -0.37 -25.30
C ARG A 132 35.29 -0.50 -25.66
N ALA A 133 35.64 -1.42 -26.55
CA ALA A 133 37.00 -1.56 -27.06
C ALA A 133 37.45 -0.35 -27.91
N GLU A 134 36.51 0.26 -28.64
CA GLU A 134 36.76 1.44 -29.47
C GLU A 134 36.52 2.75 -28.71
N GLU A 135 35.55 2.75 -27.78
CA GLU A 135 35.14 3.92 -27.00
C GLU A 135 35.16 3.65 -25.48
N PRO A 136 36.34 3.76 -24.84
CA PRO A 136 36.51 3.52 -23.40
C PRO A 136 35.68 4.45 -22.51
N SER A 137 35.24 5.59 -23.05
CA SER A 137 34.43 6.60 -22.35
C SER A 137 32.99 6.13 -22.07
N ILE A 138 32.54 5.04 -22.69
CA ILE A 138 31.24 4.41 -22.39
C ILE A 138 31.39 3.44 -21.22
N ILE A 139 30.65 3.70 -20.15
CA ILE A 139 30.61 2.85 -18.96
C ILE A 139 29.22 2.25 -18.83
N ILE A 140 29.15 0.93 -18.73
CA ILE A 140 27.91 0.18 -18.54
C ILE A 140 27.94 -0.45 -17.16
N THR A 141 27.01 -0.06 -16.31
CA THR A 141 26.99 -0.51 -14.92
C THR A 141 25.70 -1.29 -14.64
N PRO A 142 25.77 -2.54 -14.16
CA PRO A 142 24.58 -3.26 -13.73
C PRO A 142 23.99 -2.59 -12.48
N LYS A 143 22.67 -2.49 -12.45
CA LYS A 143 21.92 -1.87 -11.37
C LYS A 143 20.64 -2.66 -11.08
N PRO A 144 20.37 -3.01 -9.81
CA PRO A 144 19.11 -3.62 -9.43
C PRO A 144 17.96 -2.62 -9.63
N LEU A 145 16.96 -3.04 -10.40
CA LEU A 145 15.73 -2.28 -10.65
C LEU A 145 14.55 -2.97 -9.97
N ARG A 146 13.75 -2.19 -9.26
CA ARG A 146 12.54 -2.70 -8.61
C ARG A 146 11.61 -3.35 -9.63
N ASN A 147 11.13 -4.55 -9.33
CA ASN A 147 10.31 -5.36 -10.24
C ASN A 147 9.04 -5.85 -9.57
N TYR A 148 7.92 -5.71 -10.27
CA TYR A 148 6.58 -6.13 -9.85
C TYR A 148 6.12 -7.26 -10.78
N PRO A 149 6.54 -8.52 -10.55
CA PRO A 149 6.30 -9.63 -11.48
C PRO A 149 4.82 -9.91 -11.75
N HIS A 150 3.94 -9.63 -10.78
CA HIS A 150 2.50 -9.91 -10.87
C HIS A 150 1.67 -8.70 -11.33
N GLY A 151 2.30 -7.66 -11.88
CA GLY A 151 1.60 -6.49 -12.41
C GLY A 151 0.82 -5.72 -11.34
N SER A 152 -0.50 -5.69 -11.45
CA SER A 152 -1.39 -4.98 -10.53
C SER A 152 -1.78 -5.75 -9.27
N LEU A 153 -1.42 -7.04 -9.18
CA LEU A 153 -1.76 -7.88 -8.04
C LEU A 153 -1.17 -7.30 -6.74
N ALA A 154 -2.00 -7.16 -5.73
CA ALA A 154 -1.69 -6.59 -4.41
C ALA A 154 -1.19 -5.14 -4.44
N ALA A 155 -1.42 -4.37 -5.52
CA ALA A 155 -0.84 -3.03 -5.71
C ALA A 155 -1.06 -2.07 -4.53
N HIS A 156 -2.24 -2.07 -3.91
CA HIS A 156 -2.54 -1.21 -2.75
C HIS A 156 -1.94 -1.69 -1.44
N VAL A 157 -1.62 -2.99 -1.34
CA VAL A 157 -0.89 -3.57 -0.20
C VAL A 157 0.59 -3.24 -0.33
N VAL A 158 1.19 -3.51 -1.49
CA VAL A 158 2.63 -3.32 -1.67
C VAL A 158 3.01 -1.86 -1.85
N GLY A 159 2.21 -1.08 -2.59
CA GLY A 159 2.55 0.29 -2.97
C GLY A 159 3.43 0.33 -4.22
N TYR A 160 4.12 1.45 -4.40
CA TYR A 160 5.06 1.64 -5.51
C TYR A 160 6.29 2.42 -5.05
N VAL A 161 7.27 2.57 -5.92
CA VAL A 161 8.46 3.37 -5.64
C VAL A 161 8.59 4.50 -6.65
N ASN A 162 9.10 5.65 -6.22
CA ASN A 162 9.39 6.79 -7.09
C ASN A 162 10.57 7.60 -6.53
N GLN A 163 11.12 8.50 -7.33
CA GLN A 163 12.12 9.46 -6.85
C GLN A 163 11.55 10.30 -5.70
N ILE A 164 12.37 10.52 -4.67
CA ILE A 164 12.01 11.33 -3.52
C ILE A 164 11.65 12.75 -3.95
N ASP A 165 10.51 13.24 -3.49
CA ASP A 165 10.08 14.61 -3.69
C ASP A 165 10.76 15.56 -2.69
N ARG A 166 10.81 16.84 -3.04
CA ARG A 166 11.53 17.85 -2.25
C ARG A 166 10.99 17.98 -0.82
N TRP A 167 9.69 17.78 -0.60
CA TRP A 167 9.08 17.89 0.72
C TRP A 167 9.39 16.67 1.60
N ARG A 168 9.46 15.45 1.04
CA ARG A 168 9.94 14.29 1.79
C ARG A 168 11.42 14.41 2.12
N LEU A 169 12.24 14.91 1.19
CA LEU A 169 13.68 15.06 1.40
C LEU A 169 13.98 15.93 2.63
N THR A 170 13.29 17.06 2.82
CA THR A 170 13.52 17.93 4.00
C THR A 170 13.22 17.25 5.34
N LYS A 171 12.44 16.16 5.35
CA LYS A 171 12.15 15.38 6.57
C LYS A 171 13.04 14.15 6.74
N LEU A 172 13.61 13.67 5.65
CA LEU A 172 14.34 12.40 5.59
C LEU A 172 15.85 12.60 5.43
N GLU A 173 16.32 13.82 5.18
CA GLU A 173 17.75 14.15 5.05
C GLU A 173 18.55 13.72 6.29
N ASP A 174 18.01 13.95 7.50
CA ASP A 174 18.62 13.51 8.77
C ASP A 174 18.73 11.99 8.91
N TYR A 175 17.95 11.24 8.13
CA TYR A 175 17.98 9.78 8.06
C TYR A 175 18.83 9.28 6.88
N GLY A 176 19.65 10.15 6.29
CA GLY A 176 20.61 9.83 5.23
C GLY A 176 20.00 9.71 3.83
N TYR A 177 18.81 10.25 3.58
CA TYR A 177 18.22 10.29 2.24
C TYR A 177 18.83 11.41 1.40
N LYS A 178 19.11 11.12 0.14
CA LYS A 178 19.74 12.05 -0.81
C LYS A 178 18.79 12.44 -1.93
N THR A 179 19.11 13.55 -2.58
CA THR A 179 18.45 13.96 -3.82
C THR A 179 18.56 12.83 -4.86
N LYS A 180 17.45 12.47 -5.51
CA LYS A 180 17.28 11.37 -6.48
C LYS A 180 17.17 9.95 -5.90
N ASP A 181 17.17 9.78 -4.57
CA ASP A 181 16.89 8.48 -3.96
C ASP A 181 15.50 7.98 -4.34
N ILE A 182 15.36 6.66 -4.46
CA ILE A 182 14.08 5.99 -4.73
C ILE A 182 13.46 5.59 -3.39
N VAL A 183 12.25 6.09 -3.13
CA VAL A 183 11.50 5.86 -1.89
C VAL A 183 10.14 5.25 -2.19
N GLY A 184 9.58 4.54 -1.21
CA GLY A 184 8.25 3.96 -1.31
C GLY A 184 7.11 4.96 -1.16
N PHE A 185 6.01 4.71 -1.87
CA PHE A 185 4.76 5.45 -1.85
C PHE A 185 3.59 4.48 -1.72
N GLY A 186 2.75 4.70 -0.70
CA GLY A 186 1.67 3.80 -0.31
C GLY A 186 2.18 2.44 0.20
N GLY A 187 1.25 1.68 0.78
CA GLY A 187 1.48 0.28 1.13
C GLY A 187 2.71 0.01 2.01
N VAL A 188 3.26 -1.19 1.84
CA VAL A 188 4.45 -1.69 2.53
C VAL A 188 5.69 -0.93 2.09
N GLU A 189 5.80 -0.57 0.81
CA GLU A 189 6.92 0.18 0.25
C GLU A 189 7.15 1.48 1.02
N GLU A 190 6.10 2.26 1.31
CA GLU A 190 6.23 3.51 2.08
C GLU A 190 6.42 3.24 3.58
N LYS A 191 5.59 2.37 4.17
CA LYS A 191 5.60 2.17 5.63
C LYS A 191 6.94 1.64 6.13
N TYR A 192 7.55 0.74 5.38
CA TYR A 192 8.78 0.04 5.76
C TYR A 192 9.95 0.43 4.86
N ASP A 193 9.90 1.61 4.24
CA ASP A 193 10.95 2.11 3.34
C ASP A 193 12.34 2.05 3.98
N TYR A 194 12.44 2.40 5.27
CA TYR A 194 13.67 2.33 6.06
C TYR A 194 14.30 0.93 6.09
N TYR A 195 13.50 -0.13 6.16
CA TYR A 195 14.01 -1.51 6.17
C TYR A 195 14.29 -2.03 4.77
N LEU A 196 13.44 -1.66 3.79
CA LEU A 196 13.56 -2.10 2.41
C LEU A 196 14.73 -1.43 1.69
N ARG A 197 15.09 -0.20 2.07
CA ARG A 197 16.14 0.58 1.43
C ARG A 197 17.50 -0.11 1.56
N GLN A 198 18.19 -0.18 0.43
CA GLN A 198 19.59 -0.56 0.30
C GLN A 198 20.52 0.60 0.66
N GLU A 199 21.78 0.30 0.97
CA GLU A 199 22.83 1.31 1.02
C GLU A 199 23.78 1.13 -0.17
N GLU A 200 24.25 2.26 -0.71
CA GLU A 200 25.20 2.25 -1.81
C GLU A 200 26.60 1.94 -1.28
N GLY A 201 27.24 0.98 -1.93
CA GLY A 201 28.68 0.77 -1.85
C GLY A 201 29.36 1.43 -3.05
N GLY A 202 30.58 0.99 -3.34
CA GLY A 202 31.29 1.44 -4.51
C GLY A 202 32.76 1.11 -4.52
N GLN A 203 33.42 1.49 -5.59
CA GLN A 203 34.86 1.34 -5.77
C GLN A 203 35.50 2.70 -6.03
N SER A 204 36.60 2.96 -5.33
CA SER A 204 37.53 4.02 -5.67
C SER A 204 38.51 3.45 -6.68
N VAL A 205 38.57 4.03 -7.88
CA VAL A 205 39.46 3.59 -8.95
C VAL A 205 40.39 4.74 -9.35
N GLU A 206 41.66 4.42 -9.59
CA GLU A 206 42.61 5.36 -10.17
C GLU A 206 42.48 5.31 -11.70
N VAL A 207 42.40 6.48 -12.34
CA VAL A 207 42.36 6.65 -13.79
C VAL A 207 43.51 7.54 -14.25
N ASN A 208 43.98 7.31 -15.47
CA ASN A 208 44.99 8.17 -16.08
C ASN A 208 44.38 9.48 -16.65
N HIS A 209 45.22 10.33 -17.24
CA HIS A 209 44.79 11.61 -17.84
C HIS A 209 43.82 11.47 -19.03
N ARG A 210 43.61 10.25 -19.55
CA ARG A 210 42.66 9.88 -20.61
C ARG A 210 41.46 9.09 -20.07
N GLY A 211 41.21 9.14 -18.77
CA GLY A 211 40.09 8.46 -18.12
C GLY A 211 40.19 6.93 -18.08
N GLN A 212 41.29 6.33 -18.55
CA GLN A 212 41.44 4.88 -18.58
C GLN A 212 41.69 4.35 -17.17
N PHE A 213 40.98 3.28 -16.83
CA PHE A 213 41.14 2.56 -15.57
C PHE A 213 42.58 2.05 -15.41
N MET A 214 43.21 2.37 -14.29
CA MET A 214 44.53 1.89 -13.91
C MET A 214 44.44 0.78 -12.87
N ARG A 215 43.83 1.09 -11.70
CA ARG A 215 43.69 0.13 -10.59
C ARG A 215 42.58 0.52 -9.62
N VAL A 216 42.11 -0.44 -8.81
CA VAL A 216 41.21 -0.18 -7.67
C VAL A 216 42.04 0.26 -6.46
N LEU A 217 41.66 1.38 -5.84
CA LEU A 217 42.25 1.91 -4.61
C LEU A 217 41.49 1.49 -3.36
N GLY A 218 40.18 1.22 -3.48
CA GLY A 218 39.33 0.80 -2.37
C GLY A 218 38.00 0.27 -2.84
N PHE A 219 37.40 -0.62 -2.06
CA PHE A 219 36.08 -1.20 -2.32
C PHE A 219 35.27 -1.26 -1.04
N GLN A 220 34.03 -0.79 -1.12
CA GLN A 220 33.02 -0.96 -0.10
C GLN A 220 31.84 -1.71 -0.73
N ALA A 221 31.53 -2.89 -0.20
CA ALA A 221 30.40 -3.67 -0.70
C ALA A 221 29.08 -2.95 -0.39
N PRO A 222 28.12 -2.90 -1.34
CA PRO A 222 26.79 -2.42 -1.05
C PRO A 222 26.05 -3.35 -0.09
N THR A 223 25.14 -2.79 0.70
CA THR A 223 24.26 -3.56 1.58
C THR A 223 22.87 -3.64 0.96
N ASN A 224 22.30 -4.85 0.92
CA ASN A 224 20.92 -5.03 0.47
C ASN A 224 19.96 -4.60 1.58
N GLY A 225 18.78 -4.13 1.16
CA GLY A 225 17.68 -3.94 2.09
C GLY A 225 17.17 -5.25 2.67
N ARG A 226 16.44 -5.15 3.78
CA ARG A 226 15.86 -6.31 4.47
C ARG A 226 14.56 -6.73 3.81
N ASP A 227 14.40 -8.03 3.63
CA ASP A 227 13.17 -8.61 3.09
C ASP A 227 12.01 -8.48 4.08
N ILE A 228 10.81 -8.28 3.55
CA ILE A 228 9.57 -8.20 4.33
C ILE A 228 8.66 -9.35 3.91
N GLN A 229 8.25 -10.14 4.89
CA GLN A 229 7.28 -11.21 4.68
C GLN A 229 5.90 -10.76 5.12
N LEU A 230 4.90 -10.91 4.25
CA LEU A 230 3.51 -10.57 4.52
C LEU A 230 2.72 -11.78 5.02
N THR A 231 1.53 -11.53 5.57
CA THR A 231 0.52 -12.56 5.88
C THR A 231 -0.35 -12.91 4.67
N LEU A 232 -0.25 -12.10 3.61
CA LEU A 232 -0.97 -12.26 2.35
C LEU A 232 -0.60 -13.59 1.69
N ASP A 233 -1.61 -14.29 1.17
CA ASP A 233 -1.44 -15.47 0.32
C ASP A 233 -1.68 -15.06 -1.13
N LEU A 234 -0.67 -15.22 -1.99
CA LEU A 234 -0.75 -14.75 -3.38
C LEU A 234 -1.87 -15.42 -4.18
N LYS A 235 -2.17 -16.70 -3.92
CA LYS A 235 -3.23 -17.44 -4.61
C LYS A 235 -4.59 -16.90 -4.20
N ILE A 236 -4.81 -16.73 -2.90
CA ILE A 236 -6.06 -16.15 -2.38
C ILE A 236 -6.23 -14.70 -2.88
N GLN A 237 -5.17 -13.88 -2.81
CA GLN A 237 -5.22 -12.49 -3.28
C GLN A 237 -5.64 -12.41 -4.75
N LYS A 238 -5.11 -13.30 -5.60
CA LYS A 238 -5.47 -13.37 -7.01
C LYS A 238 -6.94 -13.73 -7.20
N ILE A 239 -7.45 -14.76 -6.50
CA ILE A 239 -8.88 -15.14 -6.54
C ILE A 239 -9.78 -13.96 -6.17
N VAL A 240 -9.39 -13.21 -5.12
CA VAL A 240 -10.15 -12.06 -4.63
C VAL A 240 -10.14 -10.90 -5.65
N GLU A 241 -8.97 -10.54 -6.20
CA GLU A 241 -8.88 -9.48 -7.21
C GLU A 241 -9.59 -9.83 -8.51
N ASP A 242 -9.43 -11.06 -9.00
CA ASP A 242 -10.09 -11.53 -10.22
C ASP A 242 -11.62 -11.51 -10.06
N SER A 243 -12.14 -11.88 -8.88
CA SER A 243 -13.58 -11.82 -8.57
C SER A 243 -14.13 -10.39 -8.45
N MET A 244 -13.25 -9.42 -8.18
CA MET A 244 -13.57 -7.99 -8.07
C MET A 244 -13.37 -7.23 -9.40
N ALA A 245 -12.85 -7.87 -10.44
CA ALA A 245 -12.55 -7.22 -11.72
C ALA A 245 -13.79 -6.47 -12.27
N GLY A 246 -13.59 -5.21 -12.66
CA GLY A 246 -14.65 -4.34 -13.17
C GLY A 246 -15.61 -3.79 -12.09
N ARG A 247 -15.45 -4.14 -10.82
CA ARG A 247 -16.34 -3.72 -9.72
C ARG A 247 -15.60 -2.81 -8.75
N LYS A 248 -15.90 -1.51 -8.80
CA LYS A 248 -15.33 -0.51 -7.87
C LYS A 248 -15.66 -0.88 -6.43
N GLY A 249 -14.66 -1.00 -5.56
CA GLY A 249 -14.88 -1.52 -4.22
C GLY A 249 -13.65 -2.03 -3.50
N SER A 250 -13.88 -2.84 -2.47
CA SER A 250 -12.87 -3.47 -1.63
C SER A 250 -13.31 -4.90 -1.28
N ALA A 251 -12.34 -5.80 -1.17
CA ALA A 251 -12.54 -7.14 -0.64
C ALA A 251 -11.43 -7.49 0.34
N ILE A 252 -11.78 -8.06 1.48
CA ILE A 252 -10.84 -8.43 2.55
C ILE A 252 -11.14 -9.87 2.97
N LEU A 253 -10.09 -10.67 3.10
CA LEU A 253 -10.13 -11.97 3.74
C LEU A 253 -9.17 -11.98 4.93
N MET A 254 -9.68 -12.32 6.11
CA MET A 254 -8.93 -12.27 7.37
C MET A 254 -9.12 -13.55 8.17
N ASP A 255 -8.06 -14.01 8.84
CA ASP A 255 -8.17 -15.04 9.88
C ASP A 255 -8.76 -14.42 11.16
N PRO A 256 -9.94 -14.87 11.64
CA PRO A 256 -10.56 -14.30 12.82
C PRO A 256 -9.83 -14.66 14.12
N GLN A 257 -8.99 -15.70 14.15
CA GLN A 257 -8.36 -16.17 15.37
C GLN A 257 -7.17 -15.32 15.78
N ASP A 258 -6.45 -14.75 14.82
CA ASP A 258 -5.27 -13.94 15.12
C ASP A 258 -5.15 -12.63 14.33
N GLY A 259 -6.09 -12.34 13.42
CA GLY A 259 -6.14 -11.08 12.68
C GLY A 259 -5.21 -11.03 11.46
N GLN A 260 -4.66 -12.16 10.99
CA GLN A 260 -3.89 -12.17 9.75
C GLN A 260 -4.75 -11.78 8.56
N ILE A 261 -4.33 -10.75 7.82
CA ILE A 261 -4.93 -10.41 6.53
C ILE A 261 -4.35 -11.35 5.47
N LEU A 262 -5.18 -12.23 4.93
CA LEU A 262 -4.81 -13.20 3.90
C LEU A 262 -4.97 -12.64 2.49
N ALA A 263 -5.95 -11.74 2.32
CA ALA A 263 -6.11 -10.96 1.10
C ALA A 263 -6.72 -9.59 1.43
N LEU A 264 -6.25 -8.56 0.72
CA LEU A 264 -6.77 -7.19 0.78
C LEU A 264 -6.72 -6.60 -0.62
N ALA A 265 -7.88 -6.52 -1.25
CA ALA A 265 -8.06 -5.98 -2.59
C ALA A 265 -8.82 -4.66 -2.56
N SER A 266 -8.45 -3.75 -3.44
CA SER A 266 -9.16 -2.51 -3.73
C SER A 266 -9.23 -2.36 -5.25
N TYR A 267 -10.40 -1.96 -5.76
CA TYR A 267 -10.61 -1.79 -7.20
C TYR A 267 -11.26 -0.42 -7.48
N PRO A 268 -10.89 0.29 -8.57
CA PRO A 268 -9.85 -0.06 -9.55
C PRO A 268 -8.44 -0.11 -8.96
N ASN A 269 -7.63 -1.04 -9.47
CA ASN A 269 -6.21 -1.17 -9.16
C ASN A 269 -5.34 -0.47 -10.20
N PHE A 270 -4.02 -0.53 -10.01
CA PHE A 270 -3.03 0.07 -10.91
C PHE A 270 -1.80 -0.84 -10.97
N ASN A 271 -0.97 -0.67 -12.00
CA ASN A 271 0.30 -1.37 -12.10
C ASN A 271 1.44 -0.51 -11.50
N PRO A 272 2.06 -0.90 -10.37
CA PRO A 272 3.16 -0.16 -9.75
C PRO A 272 4.39 0.03 -10.67
N ALA A 273 4.60 -0.86 -11.65
CA ALA A 273 5.73 -0.79 -12.57
C ALA A 273 5.70 0.47 -13.48
N VAL A 274 4.55 1.15 -13.59
CA VAL A 274 4.43 2.43 -14.30
C VAL A 274 5.30 3.51 -13.67
N PHE A 275 5.45 3.50 -12.34
CA PHE A 275 6.25 4.48 -11.60
C PHE A 275 7.75 4.21 -11.73
N VAL A 276 8.16 2.93 -11.74
CA VAL A 276 9.57 2.53 -11.97
C VAL A 276 10.07 3.00 -13.34
N ASN A 277 9.21 2.89 -14.36
CA ASN A 277 9.55 3.28 -15.74
C ASN A 277 9.37 4.79 -16.00
N ASN A 278 8.95 5.57 -14.99
CA ASN A 278 8.70 7.01 -15.05
C ASN A 278 7.84 7.44 -16.27
N ARG A 279 6.78 6.69 -16.57
CA ARG A 279 5.88 6.99 -17.69
C ARG A 279 4.90 8.12 -17.33
N SER A 280 5.36 9.36 -17.46
CA SER A 280 4.65 10.57 -17.01
C SER A 280 3.18 10.66 -17.44
N SER A 281 2.85 10.33 -18.69
CA SER A 281 1.47 10.36 -19.20
C SER A 281 0.55 9.37 -18.49
N LEU A 282 1.03 8.15 -18.22
CA LEU A 282 0.27 7.13 -17.50
C LEU A 282 0.12 7.49 -16.02
N ILE A 283 1.17 8.05 -15.41
CA ILE A 283 1.13 8.52 -14.01
C ILE A 283 0.10 9.65 -13.87
N ALA A 284 0.12 10.64 -14.77
CA ALA A 284 -0.87 11.72 -14.80
C ALA A 284 -2.29 11.16 -14.99
N GLY A 285 -2.46 10.15 -15.85
CA GLY A 285 -3.71 9.44 -16.03
C GLY A 285 -4.23 8.76 -14.76
N LEU A 286 -3.35 8.16 -13.95
CA LEU A 286 -3.72 7.54 -12.66
C LEU A 286 -4.11 8.58 -11.60
N ILE A 287 -3.36 9.68 -11.50
CA ILE A 287 -3.60 10.75 -10.52
C ILE A 287 -4.90 11.49 -10.80
N ASN A 288 -5.18 11.79 -12.08
CA ASN A 288 -6.36 12.56 -12.48
C ASN A 288 -7.60 11.70 -12.74
N ASN A 289 -7.52 10.38 -12.51
CA ASN A 289 -8.64 9.48 -12.78
C ASN A 289 -9.78 9.73 -11.77
N PRO A 290 -11.02 9.98 -12.21
CA PRO A 290 -12.16 10.23 -11.33
C PRO A 290 -12.52 9.03 -10.44
N ASP A 291 -12.14 7.81 -10.84
CA ASP A 291 -12.31 6.60 -10.03
C ASP A 291 -11.19 6.38 -9.01
N ALA A 292 -10.22 7.28 -8.91
CA ALA A 292 -9.19 7.29 -7.87
C ALA A 292 -8.55 5.89 -7.63
N PRO A 293 -7.85 5.31 -8.62
CA PRO A 293 -7.28 3.97 -8.54
C PRO A 293 -6.14 3.85 -7.52
N LEU A 294 -5.50 4.96 -7.14
CA LEU A 294 -4.44 4.96 -6.13
C LEU A 294 -4.96 4.84 -4.69
N ILE A 295 -6.25 5.04 -4.45
CA ILE A 295 -6.83 4.98 -3.11
C ILE A 295 -7.03 3.52 -2.70
N ASN A 296 -6.51 3.18 -1.51
CA ASN A 296 -6.81 1.90 -0.86
C ASN A 296 -8.18 2.00 -0.15
N ARG A 297 -9.24 1.56 -0.84
CA ARG A 297 -10.63 1.64 -0.33
C ARG A 297 -10.87 0.79 0.92
N SER A 298 -10.01 -0.18 1.19
CA SER A 298 -10.12 -1.07 2.35
C SER A 298 -9.85 -0.34 3.68
N ILE A 299 -9.00 0.70 3.67
CA ILE A 299 -8.51 1.38 4.89
C ILE A 299 -8.59 2.92 4.83
N SER A 300 -8.43 3.50 3.64
CA SER A 300 -8.34 4.95 3.43
C SER A 300 -9.68 5.60 3.06
N SER A 301 -10.76 4.83 3.03
CA SER A 301 -12.10 5.31 2.73
C SER A 301 -13.10 4.73 3.70
N SER A 302 -14.07 5.55 4.07
CA SER A 302 -15.15 5.17 4.97
C SER A 302 -16.50 5.36 4.29
N TYR A 303 -17.42 4.44 4.56
CA TYR A 303 -18.70 4.34 3.88
C TYR A 303 -19.80 4.00 4.89
N PRO A 304 -21.07 4.30 4.60
CA PRO A 304 -22.15 3.89 5.50
C PRO A 304 -22.23 2.36 5.56
N PRO A 305 -22.17 1.75 6.77
CA PRO A 305 -22.21 0.29 6.93
C PRO A 305 -23.56 -0.33 6.59
N ALA A 306 -24.62 0.48 6.54
CA ALA A 306 -25.99 0.04 6.32
C ALA A 306 -26.37 -1.15 7.24
N SER A 307 -27.10 -2.13 6.71
CA SER A 307 -27.66 -3.24 7.48
C SER A 307 -26.63 -4.15 8.17
N VAL A 308 -25.33 -4.02 7.88
CA VAL A 308 -24.27 -4.68 8.66
C VAL A 308 -24.27 -4.16 10.10
N PHE A 309 -24.49 -2.85 10.28
CA PHE A 309 -24.47 -2.17 11.57
C PHE A 309 -25.56 -2.68 12.54
N LYS A 310 -26.62 -3.28 12.01
CA LYS A 310 -27.70 -3.90 12.79
C LYS A 310 -27.20 -4.95 13.78
N MET A 311 -26.06 -5.60 13.53
CA MET A 311 -25.49 -6.57 14.48
C MET A 311 -25.04 -5.91 15.77
N ILE A 312 -24.57 -4.67 15.70
CA ILE A 312 -24.18 -3.86 16.87
C ILE A 312 -25.44 -3.50 17.67
N VAL A 313 -26.48 -3.05 16.98
CA VAL A 313 -27.76 -2.67 17.59
C VAL A 313 -28.44 -3.87 18.26
N ALA A 314 -28.47 -5.02 17.60
CA ALA A 314 -28.97 -6.27 18.20
C ALA A 314 -28.15 -6.68 19.43
N SER A 315 -26.82 -6.64 19.33
CA SER A 315 -25.94 -7.00 20.46
C SER A 315 -26.15 -6.06 21.65
N ALA A 316 -26.19 -4.74 21.41
CA ALA A 316 -26.45 -3.75 22.44
C ALA A 316 -27.81 -3.96 23.13
N ALA A 317 -28.87 -4.16 22.34
CA ALA A 317 -30.22 -4.33 22.87
C ALA A 317 -30.38 -5.64 23.67
N LEU A 318 -29.74 -6.74 23.25
CA LEU A 318 -29.72 -8.00 23.98
C LEU A 318 -28.93 -7.88 25.30
N GLU A 319 -27.74 -7.27 25.27
CA GLU A 319 -26.91 -7.10 26.46
C GLU A 319 -27.59 -6.22 27.52
N LEU A 320 -28.26 -5.15 27.06
CA LEU A 320 -29.04 -4.23 27.88
C LEU A 320 -30.42 -4.79 28.29
N LYS A 321 -30.76 -6.03 27.88
CA LYS A 321 -32.06 -6.68 28.13
C LYS A 321 -33.26 -5.85 27.66
N LYS A 322 -33.09 -5.07 26.58
CA LYS A 322 -34.15 -4.28 25.95
C LYS A 322 -35.01 -5.11 25.00
N ILE A 323 -34.45 -6.21 24.50
CA ILE A 323 -35.14 -7.25 23.74
C ILE A 323 -34.62 -8.62 24.20
N ASP A 324 -35.36 -9.67 23.84
CA ASP A 324 -34.96 -11.07 23.96
C ASP A 324 -35.31 -11.84 22.68
N THR A 325 -35.12 -13.17 22.68
CA THR A 325 -35.40 -14.03 21.52
C THR A 325 -36.89 -14.20 21.22
N SER A 326 -37.78 -13.88 22.17
CA SER A 326 -39.24 -13.94 22.02
C SER A 326 -39.85 -12.61 21.54
N THR A 327 -39.12 -11.51 21.74
CA THR A 327 -39.51 -10.17 21.31
C THR A 327 -39.76 -10.15 19.81
N SER A 328 -40.95 -9.71 19.40
CA SER A 328 -41.32 -9.61 17.99
C SER A 328 -41.98 -8.29 17.66
N PHE A 329 -41.70 -7.79 16.44
CA PHE A 329 -42.33 -6.60 15.90
C PHE A 329 -43.01 -6.92 14.57
N LEU A 330 -44.15 -6.27 14.30
CA LEU A 330 -44.85 -6.38 13.04
C LEU A 330 -44.26 -5.38 12.02
N CYS A 331 -43.81 -5.89 10.89
CA CYS A 331 -43.29 -5.14 9.76
C CYS A 331 -44.35 -5.05 8.65
N GLN A 332 -44.97 -3.88 8.51
CA GLN A 332 -45.96 -3.56 7.47
C GLN A 332 -45.33 -2.78 6.30
N GLY A 333 -44.02 -2.92 6.09
CA GLY A 333 -43.27 -2.16 5.08
C GLY A 333 -42.95 -0.72 5.46
N SER A 334 -43.61 -0.12 6.46
CA SER A 334 -43.20 1.16 7.04
C SER A 334 -43.64 1.32 8.50
N THR A 335 -43.04 2.28 9.22
CA THR A 335 -43.44 2.66 10.59
C THR A 335 -43.30 4.17 10.76
N MET A 336 -44.07 4.75 11.68
CA MET A 336 -43.87 6.14 12.10
C MET A 336 -42.79 6.20 13.18
N VAL A 337 -41.87 7.16 13.06
CA VAL A 337 -40.92 7.56 14.11
C VAL A 337 -41.15 9.04 14.36
N GLY A 338 -41.78 9.34 15.50
CA GLY A 338 -42.40 10.66 15.71
C GLY A 338 -43.42 10.96 14.61
N ALA A 339 -43.32 12.14 14.00
CA ALA A 339 -44.19 12.58 12.92
C ALA A 339 -43.73 12.17 11.50
N ARG A 340 -42.64 11.40 11.35
CA ARG A 340 -42.08 11.02 10.05
C ARG A 340 -42.26 9.53 9.76
N LYS A 341 -42.55 9.21 8.50
CA LYS A 341 -42.64 7.84 7.99
C LYS A 341 -41.26 7.32 7.64
N TYR A 342 -40.90 6.16 8.18
CA TYR A 342 -39.69 5.40 7.85
C TYR A 342 -40.08 4.11 7.15
N SER A 343 -39.56 3.91 5.95
CA SER A 343 -39.84 2.72 5.14
C SER A 343 -38.87 1.59 5.45
N CYS A 344 -39.36 0.36 5.35
CA CYS A 344 -38.54 -0.84 5.22
C CYS A 344 -38.32 -1.14 3.73
N TRP A 345 -37.28 -1.91 3.42
CA TRP A 345 -37.05 -2.36 2.05
C TRP A 345 -38.12 -3.35 1.53
N ASP A 346 -38.87 -4.02 2.42
CA ASP A 346 -39.97 -4.92 2.10
C ASP A 346 -40.95 -5.09 3.29
N THR A 347 -42.07 -5.76 3.07
CA THR A 347 -43.04 -6.18 4.09
C THR A 347 -42.70 -7.58 4.59
N HIS A 348 -42.33 -7.68 5.86
CA HIS A 348 -41.82 -8.93 6.45
C HIS A 348 -42.81 -9.60 7.43
N GLY A 349 -43.97 -9.00 7.70
CA GLY A 349 -44.89 -9.53 8.71
C GLY A 349 -44.27 -9.52 10.12
N ARG A 350 -44.64 -10.48 10.96
CA ARG A 350 -44.13 -10.57 12.34
C ARG A 350 -42.70 -11.12 12.33
N GLN A 351 -41.78 -10.38 12.93
CA GLN A 351 -40.35 -10.66 12.92
C GLN A 351 -39.82 -10.71 14.35
N ASN A 352 -39.23 -11.84 14.75
CA ASN A 352 -38.33 -11.91 15.91
C ASN A 352 -36.89 -11.59 15.50
N ILE A 353 -35.94 -11.59 16.44
CA ILE A 353 -34.55 -11.22 16.14
C ILE A 353 -33.90 -12.11 15.07
N PHE A 354 -34.19 -13.42 15.04
CA PHE A 354 -33.59 -14.34 14.08
C PHE A 354 -34.08 -14.03 12.66
N GLN A 355 -35.39 -13.84 12.49
CA GLN A 355 -36.00 -13.49 11.20
C GLN A 355 -35.60 -12.08 10.79
N ALA A 356 -35.60 -11.12 11.71
CA ALA A 356 -35.21 -9.74 11.43
C ALA A 356 -33.76 -9.62 10.97
N VAL A 357 -32.85 -10.43 11.50
CA VAL A 357 -31.47 -10.52 11.00
C VAL A 357 -31.45 -11.17 9.62
N ALA A 358 -32.14 -12.31 9.44
CA ALA A 358 -32.20 -13.08 8.18
C ALA A 358 -32.73 -12.27 7.00
N HIS A 359 -33.88 -11.61 7.20
CA HIS A 359 -34.57 -10.79 6.20
C HIS A 359 -34.16 -9.32 6.30
N SER A 360 -33.22 -8.98 7.19
CA SER A 360 -32.70 -7.61 7.31
C SER A 360 -33.80 -6.54 7.56
N CYS A 361 -34.84 -6.86 8.33
CA CYS A 361 -36.03 -6.00 8.52
C CYS A 361 -35.70 -4.66 9.21
N ASP A 362 -35.83 -3.54 8.52
CA ASP A 362 -35.51 -2.21 9.07
C ASP A 362 -36.41 -1.82 10.24
N ILE A 363 -37.70 -2.13 10.19
CA ILE A 363 -38.66 -1.76 11.26
C ILE A 363 -38.29 -2.40 12.60
N PHE A 364 -37.87 -3.66 12.57
CA PHE A 364 -37.39 -4.33 13.79
C PHE A 364 -36.22 -3.56 14.39
N PHE A 365 -35.27 -3.12 13.55
CA PHE A 365 -34.08 -2.40 13.99
C PHE A 365 -34.33 -0.93 14.34
N TYR A 366 -35.28 -0.24 13.72
CA TYR A 366 -35.72 1.09 14.14
C TYR A 366 -36.26 1.03 15.58
N ARG A 367 -37.18 0.10 15.85
CA ARG A 367 -37.75 -0.07 17.21
C ARG A 367 -36.69 -0.50 18.21
N THR A 368 -35.88 -1.48 17.85
CA THR A 368 -34.78 -1.97 18.70
C THR A 368 -33.78 -0.85 19.01
N GLY A 369 -33.42 -0.03 18.03
CA GLY A 369 -32.50 1.08 18.19
C GLY A 369 -33.06 2.18 19.11
N LEU A 370 -34.35 2.49 18.99
CA LEU A 370 -35.05 3.42 19.89
C LEU A 370 -35.07 2.89 21.33
N LEU A 371 -35.33 1.59 21.51
CA LEU A 371 -35.30 0.94 22.83
C LEU A 371 -33.90 0.89 23.46
N ALA A 372 -32.87 0.67 22.64
CA ALA A 372 -31.47 0.64 23.07
C ALA A 372 -30.95 2.05 23.41
N GLY A 373 -31.35 3.05 22.64
CA GLY A 373 -30.89 4.44 22.74
C GLY A 373 -29.58 4.69 22.00
N ALA A 374 -29.47 5.85 21.34
CA ALA A 374 -28.35 6.18 20.46
C ALA A 374 -26.98 6.21 21.15
N GLN A 375 -26.90 6.67 22.40
CA GLN A 375 -25.62 6.69 23.13
C GLN A 375 -25.10 5.27 23.37
N ASN A 376 -25.98 4.34 23.79
CA ASN A 376 -25.59 2.94 23.98
C ASN A 376 -25.16 2.30 22.65
N ILE A 377 -25.88 2.57 21.56
CA ILE A 377 -25.49 2.07 20.23
C ILE A 377 -24.07 2.56 19.86
N HIS A 378 -23.78 3.84 20.10
CA HIS A 378 -22.45 4.41 19.89
C HIS A 378 -21.39 3.70 20.74
N ASP A 379 -21.62 3.55 22.04
CA ASP A 379 -20.66 2.93 22.97
C ASP A 379 -20.36 1.48 22.57
N TYR A 380 -21.37 0.71 22.18
CA TYR A 380 -21.19 -0.67 21.68
C TYR A 380 -20.48 -0.73 20.33
N ALA A 381 -20.70 0.25 19.44
CA ALA A 381 -19.95 0.34 18.19
C ALA A 381 -18.45 0.60 18.44
N LEU A 382 -18.11 1.50 19.37
CA LEU A 382 -16.73 1.74 19.78
C LEU A 382 -16.11 0.50 20.45
N LYS A 383 -16.89 -0.20 21.27
CA LYS A 383 -16.50 -1.45 21.93
C LYS A 383 -16.15 -2.56 20.93
N LEU A 384 -16.85 -2.60 19.79
CA LEU A 384 -16.58 -3.51 18.67
C LEU A 384 -15.51 -2.99 17.69
N GLY A 385 -14.81 -1.90 18.01
CA GLY A 385 -13.66 -1.42 17.26
C GLY A 385 -13.98 -0.43 16.13
N LEU A 386 -15.22 0.06 16.02
CA LEU A 386 -15.57 1.11 15.05
C LEU A 386 -15.24 2.52 15.58
N GLY A 387 -15.18 3.50 14.68
CA GLY A 387 -15.03 4.92 15.04
C GLY A 387 -13.64 5.35 15.51
N LYS A 388 -12.66 4.44 15.46
CA LYS A 388 -11.24 4.69 15.75
C LYS A 388 -10.36 3.90 14.79
N ASN A 389 -9.14 4.37 14.54
CA ASN A 389 -8.16 3.60 13.77
C ASN A 389 -7.96 2.23 14.43
N VAL A 390 -7.93 1.19 13.61
CA VAL A 390 -7.62 -0.18 14.04
C VAL A 390 -6.14 -0.28 14.41
N GLY A 391 -5.31 0.62 13.89
CA GLY A 391 -3.85 0.59 14.06
C GLY A 391 -3.21 -0.30 13.00
N PHE A 392 -3.81 -0.34 11.80
CA PHE A 392 -3.31 -1.15 10.71
C PHE A 392 -1.95 -0.63 10.24
N GLU A 393 -1.09 -1.52 9.78
CA GLU A 393 0.32 -1.19 9.56
C GLU A 393 0.52 -0.27 8.36
N LEU A 394 -0.34 -0.38 7.34
CA LEU A 394 -0.25 0.42 6.12
C LEU A 394 -0.59 1.90 6.35
N PRO A 395 -0.03 2.83 5.55
CA PRO A 395 -0.26 4.25 5.73
C PRO A 395 -1.70 4.65 5.34
N TYR A 396 -2.10 5.85 5.77
CA TYR A 396 -3.38 6.48 5.39
C TYR A 396 -4.64 5.75 5.86
N GLU A 397 -4.60 5.08 7.02
CA GLU A 397 -5.79 4.55 7.68
C GLU A 397 -6.70 5.69 8.16
N THR A 398 -8.00 5.55 7.89
CA THR A 398 -9.04 6.46 8.37
C THR A 398 -9.84 5.84 9.52
N SER A 399 -10.33 6.68 10.44
CA SER A 399 -11.01 6.21 11.67
C SER A 399 -12.49 5.87 11.49
N GLY A 400 -13.08 6.18 10.33
CA GLY A 400 -14.54 6.26 10.21
C GLY A 400 -15.14 7.27 11.19
N PHE A 401 -16.46 7.20 11.38
CA PHE A 401 -17.19 8.07 12.29
C PHE A 401 -18.48 7.40 12.78
N ILE A 402 -18.65 7.30 14.10
CA ILE A 402 -19.90 6.82 14.72
C ILE A 402 -20.57 7.99 15.44
N PRO A 403 -21.74 8.45 15.01
CA PRO A 403 -22.40 9.60 15.62
C PRO A 403 -22.92 9.26 17.01
N SER A 404 -22.97 10.26 17.90
CA SER A 404 -23.63 10.16 19.20
C SER A 404 -24.38 11.45 19.56
N PRO A 405 -25.42 11.36 20.42
CA PRO A 405 -26.10 12.54 20.93
C PRO A 405 -25.14 13.51 21.63
N LEU A 406 -24.22 12.98 22.44
CA LEU A 406 -23.23 13.79 23.16
C LEU A 406 -22.31 14.53 22.18
N TRP A 407 -21.76 13.84 21.19
CA TRP A 407 -20.90 14.47 20.18
C TRP A 407 -21.64 15.55 19.41
N ARG A 408 -22.89 15.30 19.01
CA ARG A 408 -23.68 16.27 18.24
C ARG A 408 -24.00 17.52 19.05
N LYS A 409 -24.34 17.37 20.33
CA LYS A 409 -24.56 18.49 21.25
C LYS A 409 -23.29 19.33 21.41
N LEU A 410 -22.14 18.69 21.61
CA LEU A 410 -20.87 19.39 21.88
C LEU A 410 -20.22 20.03 20.65
N ASN A 411 -20.31 19.39 19.47
CA ASN A 411 -19.59 19.83 18.27
C ASN A 411 -20.46 20.57 17.27
N LYS A 412 -21.76 20.26 17.18
CA LYS A 412 -22.70 20.90 16.25
C LYS A 412 -23.70 21.82 16.95
N PHE A 413 -23.74 21.85 18.29
CA PHE A 413 -24.75 22.57 19.07
C PHE A 413 -26.19 22.24 18.65
N GLN A 414 -26.40 20.99 18.21
CA GLN A 414 -27.68 20.50 17.68
C GLN A 414 -28.27 19.45 18.60
N SER A 415 -29.60 19.42 18.67
CA SER A 415 -30.34 18.37 19.37
C SER A 415 -30.29 17.04 18.61
N TRP A 416 -30.42 15.94 19.35
CA TRP A 416 -30.57 14.60 18.80
C TRP A 416 -32.03 14.18 18.87
N PHE A 417 -32.58 13.70 17.75
CA PHE A 417 -33.97 13.29 17.66
C PHE A 417 -34.09 11.77 17.46
N ASP A 418 -35.27 11.21 17.75
CA ASP A 418 -35.55 9.78 17.54
C ASP A 418 -35.32 9.33 16.10
N GLY A 419 -35.58 10.22 15.13
CA GLY A 419 -35.29 9.96 13.72
C GLY A 419 -33.81 9.78 13.42
N ASP A 420 -32.92 10.43 14.18
CA ASP A 420 -31.47 10.23 14.08
C ASP A 420 -31.08 8.85 14.64
N THR A 421 -31.69 8.45 15.77
CA THR A 421 -31.52 7.10 16.33
C THR A 421 -32.00 6.02 15.35
N ALA A 422 -33.14 6.23 14.69
CA ALA A 422 -33.66 5.28 13.70
C ALA A 422 -32.72 5.13 12.49
N ASN A 423 -32.15 6.23 11.98
CA ASN A 423 -31.16 6.19 10.90
C ASN A 423 -29.86 5.50 11.34
N LEU A 424 -29.35 5.83 12.54
CA LEU A 424 -28.17 5.18 13.10
C LEU A 424 -28.41 3.67 13.30
N ALA A 425 -29.60 3.26 13.72
CA ALA A 425 -29.92 1.86 14.00
C ALA A 425 -29.81 0.93 12.78
N ILE A 426 -29.85 1.50 11.57
CA ILE A 426 -29.65 0.77 10.32
C ILE A 426 -28.33 1.13 9.63
N GLY A 427 -27.41 1.80 10.33
CA GLY A 427 -26.08 2.15 9.81
C GLY A 427 -26.11 3.24 8.72
N GLN A 428 -27.08 4.16 8.79
CA GLN A 428 -27.22 5.31 7.90
C GLN A 428 -27.09 6.64 8.67
N GLY A 429 -27.29 7.76 7.96
CA GLY A 429 -27.05 9.11 8.49
C GLY A 429 -25.57 9.45 8.46
N ASP A 430 -25.05 9.97 9.57
CA ASP A 430 -23.63 10.36 9.68
C ASP A 430 -22.69 9.14 9.91
N CYS A 431 -23.22 7.92 10.06
CA CYS A 431 -22.40 6.74 10.38
C CYS A 431 -21.52 6.30 9.20
N LEU A 432 -20.20 6.24 9.41
CA LEU A 432 -19.19 5.84 8.43
C LEU A 432 -18.20 4.84 9.02
N VAL A 433 -17.88 3.78 8.29
CA VAL A 433 -16.88 2.76 8.69
C VAL A 433 -15.99 2.39 7.52
N THR A 434 -14.76 1.96 7.79
CA THR A 434 -13.91 1.35 6.76
C THR A 434 -14.25 -0.14 6.58
N PRO A 435 -14.03 -0.72 5.38
CA PRO A 435 -14.17 -2.16 5.20
C PRO A 435 -13.32 -2.99 6.18
N LEU A 436 -12.11 -2.53 6.52
CA LEU A 436 -11.27 -3.21 7.52
C LEU A 436 -11.89 -3.19 8.92
N GLN A 437 -12.43 -2.05 9.37
CA GLN A 437 -13.14 -1.97 10.65
C GLN A 437 -14.33 -2.91 10.70
N ALA A 438 -15.12 -2.95 9.62
CA ALA A 438 -16.29 -3.83 9.54
C ALA A 438 -15.90 -5.32 9.52
N THR A 439 -14.78 -5.66 8.88
CA THR A 439 -14.17 -7.00 8.91
C THR A 439 -13.77 -7.39 10.32
N ASN A 440 -13.08 -6.50 11.05
CA ASN A 440 -12.65 -6.77 12.42
C ASN A 440 -13.84 -6.90 13.39
N MET A 441 -14.89 -6.09 13.21
CA MET A 441 -16.15 -6.25 13.94
C MET A 441 -16.79 -7.62 13.68
N MET A 442 -16.83 -8.08 12.43
CA MET A 442 -17.40 -9.39 12.09
C MET A 442 -16.58 -10.55 12.68
N ALA A 443 -15.26 -10.40 12.79
CA ALA A 443 -14.38 -11.39 13.39
C ALA A 443 -14.70 -11.70 14.86
N VAL A 444 -15.22 -10.72 15.61
CA VAL A 444 -15.68 -10.92 16.99
C VAL A 444 -16.75 -12.03 17.06
N PHE A 445 -17.64 -12.11 16.08
CA PHE A 445 -18.68 -13.15 16.02
C PHE A 445 -18.14 -14.49 15.49
N ALA A 446 -17.02 -14.47 14.79
CA ALA A 446 -16.38 -15.68 14.24
C ALA A 446 -15.43 -16.37 15.24
N ASN A 447 -14.75 -15.60 16.11
CA ASN A 447 -13.76 -16.13 17.05
C ASN A 447 -14.25 -16.25 18.51
N GLY A 448 -15.55 -16.13 18.75
CA GLY A 448 -16.13 -16.31 20.08
C GLY A 448 -15.99 -15.10 21.01
N GLY A 449 -15.87 -13.89 20.47
CA GLY A 449 -16.04 -12.66 21.22
C GLY A 449 -14.78 -11.85 21.49
N PHE A 450 -13.74 -12.04 20.68
CA PHE A 450 -12.48 -11.33 20.81
C PHE A 450 -12.30 -10.34 19.65
N LEU A 451 -12.03 -9.08 19.97
CA LEU A 451 -11.56 -8.13 18.98
C LEU A 451 -10.08 -8.42 18.70
N THR A 452 -9.75 -8.60 17.43
CA THR A 452 -8.37 -8.85 16.99
C THR A 452 -7.67 -7.55 16.60
N SER A 453 -6.35 -7.61 16.44
CA SER A 453 -5.55 -6.54 15.86
C SER A 453 -5.11 -6.97 14.45
N PRO A 454 -5.87 -6.63 13.39
CA PRO A 454 -5.51 -6.92 12.02
C PRO A 454 -4.08 -6.51 11.68
N TYR A 455 -3.32 -7.39 11.04
CA TYR A 455 -1.94 -7.11 10.62
C TYR A 455 -1.64 -7.77 9.27
N ILE A 456 -0.65 -7.23 8.57
CA ILE A 456 -0.25 -7.69 7.24
C ILE A 456 1.23 -8.04 7.14
N VAL A 457 2.07 -7.50 8.03
CA VAL A 457 3.51 -7.82 8.07
C VAL A 457 3.77 -8.90 9.10
N ARG A 458 4.26 -10.04 8.62
CA ARG A 458 4.64 -11.19 9.44
C ARG A 458 6.07 -11.05 9.95
N ALA A 459 7.02 -10.75 9.08
CA ALA A 459 8.44 -10.69 9.42
C ALA A 459 9.20 -9.58 8.67
N VAL A 460 10.28 -9.08 9.27
CA VAL A 460 11.22 -8.15 8.63
C VAL A 460 12.64 -8.66 8.86
N GLY A 461 13.40 -8.87 7.78
CA GLY A 461 14.76 -9.42 7.85
C GLY A 461 14.84 -10.79 8.52
N GLY A 462 13.81 -11.63 8.34
CA GLY A 462 13.70 -12.95 8.97
C GLY A 462 13.25 -12.96 10.44
N LEU A 463 13.08 -11.80 11.06
CA LEU A 463 12.54 -11.69 12.43
C LEU A 463 11.01 -11.68 12.38
N ASP A 464 10.38 -12.74 12.90
CA ASP A 464 8.91 -12.89 12.96
C ASP A 464 8.32 -12.05 14.11
N PHE A 465 7.38 -11.16 13.79
CA PHE A 465 6.68 -10.29 14.73
C PHE A 465 5.24 -10.74 15.02
N SER A 466 4.76 -11.82 14.39
CA SER A 466 3.38 -12.27 14.48
C SER A 466 2.92 -12.45 15.92
N THR A 467 3.74 -13.03 16.80
CA THR A 467 3.41 -13.25 18.22
C THR A 467 3.11 -11.94 18.97
N LYS A 468 3.82 -10.85 18.66
CA LYS A 468 3.58 -9.52 19.25
C LYS A 468 2.30 -8.86 18.70
N LYS A 469 1.85 -9.29 17.52
CA LYS A 469 0.65 -8.77 16.84
C LYS A 469 -0.63 -9.47 17.28
N LYS A 470 -0.55 -10.69 17.83
CA LYS A 470 -1.69 -11.46 18.36
C LYS A 470 -2.24 -10.84 19.65
N LYS A 471 -2.95 -9.72 19.52
CA LYS A 471 -3.66 -9.07 20.62
C LYS A 471 -5.15 -9.38 20.51
N LEU A 472 -5.63 -10.21 21.43
CA LEU A 472 -7.05 -10.53 21.56
C LEU A 472 -7.65 -9.73 22.72
N ILE A 473 -8.60 -8.85 22.42
CA ILE A 473 -9.27 -8.01 23.40
C ILE A 473 -10.68 -8.57 23.60
N PRO A 474 -11.01 -9.15 24.77
CA PRO A 474 -12.34 -9.71 24.99
C PRO A 474 -13.39 -8.59 24.99
N VAL A 475 -14.40 -8.74 24.14
CA VAL A 475 -15.53 -7.80 24.07
C VAL A 475 -16.48 -8.00 25.27
N LYS A 476 -16.45 -9.14 25.96
CA LYS A 476 -17.27 -9.41 27.16
C LYS A 476 -18.78 -9.22 26.90
N PHE A 477 -19.33 -9.90 25.90
CA PHE A 477 -20.78 -10.12 25.80
C PHE A 477 -21.15 -11.44 26.46
N LYS A 478 -22.42 -11.61 26.81
CA LYS A 478 -22.94 -12.89 27.27
C LYS A 478 -22.90 -13.91 26.15
N GLN A 479 -22.64 -15.17 26.50
CA GLN A 479 -22.65 -16.26 25.52
C GLN A 479 -24.01 -16.38 24.80
N SER A 480 -25.11 -16.13 25.50
CA SER A 480 -26.46 -16.13 24.90
C SER A 480 -26.62 -15.08 23.80
N THR A 481 -26.01 -13.90 23.96
CA THR A 481 -26.00 -12.84 22.94
C THR A 481 -25.23 -13.31 21.71
N PHE A 482 -24.02 -13.86 21.89
CA PHE A 482 -23.26 -14.42 20.77
C PHE A 482 -24.02 -15.50 20.01
N ASN A 483 -24.58 -16.48 20.73
CA ASN A 483 -25.32 -17.57 20.13
C ASN A 483 -26.53 -17.05 19.33
N THR A 484 -27.22 -16.02 19.84
CA THR A 484 -28.36 -15.40 19.16
C THR A 484 -27.93 -14.70 17.86
N ILE A 485 -26.87 -13.88 17.91
CA ILE A 485 -26.37 -13.16 16.74
C ILE A 485 -25.83 -14.13 15.68
N ILE A 486 -24.99 -15.10 16.09
CA ILE A 486 -24.40 -16.11 15.19
C ILE A 486 -25.49 -16.94 14.50
N SER A 487 -26.53 -17.34 15.25
CA SER A 487 -27.68 -18.06 14.68
C SER A 487 -28.45 -17.19 13.68
N GLY A 488 -28.64 -15.89 13.99
CA GLY A 488 -29.23 -14.93 13.06
C GLY A 488 -28.40 -14.78 11.78
N LEU A 489 -27.09 -14.61 11.90
CA LEU A 489 -26.15 -14.52 10.77
C LEU A 489 -26.15 -15.80 9.92
N ARG A 490 -26.31 -16.97 10.53
CA ARG A 490 -26.48 -18.23 9.80
C ARG A 490 -27.77 -18.23 8.98
N LYS A 491 -28.87 -17.76 9.57
CA LYS A 491 -30.18 -17.69 8.89
C LYS A 491 -30.18 -16.77 7.67
N VAL A 492 -29.39 -15.70 7.66
CA VAL A 492 -29.23 -14.84 6.46
C VAL A 492 -28.85 -15.66 5.22
N VAL A 493 -28.12 -16.76 5.40
CA VAL A 493 -27.68 -17.64 4.32
C VAL A 493 -28.55 -18.89 4.21
N SER A 494 -28.96 -19.52 5.32
CA SER A 494 -29.70 -20.79 5.28
C SER A 494 -31.18 -20.65 4.98
N ASP A 495 -31.78 -19.51 5.31
CA ASP A 495 -33.21 -19.28 5.08
C ASP A 495 -33.45 -19.06 3.57
N PRO A 496 -34.43 -19.73 2.94
CA PRO A 496 -34.79 -19.50 1.53
C PRO A 496 -35.12 -18.04 1.22
N GLU A 497 -35.69 -17.30 2.17
CA GLU A 497 -36.00 -15.86 2.04
C GLU A 497 -34.88 -14.97 2.61
N GLY A 498 -33.77 -15.57 3.07
CA GLY A 498 -32.63 -14.87 3.63
C GLY A 498 -31.91 -14.02 2.59
N THR A 499 -31.49 -12.81 2.98
CA THR A 499 -30.89 -11.86 2.02
C THR A 499 -29.54 -12.32 1.44
N GLY A 500 -28.87 -13.28 2.09
CA GLY A 500 -27.62 -13.91 1.66
C GLY A 500 -27.79 -15.34 1.14
N ASN A 501 -29.02 -15.77 0.84
CA ASN A 501 -29.31 -17.16 0.43
C ASN A 501 -28.49 -17.64 -0.77
N ALA A 502 -27.98 -16.74 -1.63
CA ALA A 502 -27.11 -17.09 -2.75
C ALA A 502 -25.89 -17.97 -2.35
N LEU A 503 -25.40 -17.82 -1.11
CA LEU A 503 -24.28 -18.61 -0.57
C LEU A 503 -24.69 -19.98 -0.01
N SER A 504 -25.99 -20.30 0.08
CA SER A 504 -26.50 -21.55 0.66
C SER A 504 -26.05 -22.80 -0.09
N SER A 505 -25.87 -22.69 -1.41
CA SER A 505 -25.43 -23.77 -2.30
C SER A 505 -23.93 -24.11 -2.20
N LEU A 506 -23.15 -23.37 -1.43
CA LEU A 506 -21.73 -23.66 -1.26
C LEU A 506 -21.54 -24.93 -0.40
N PRO A 507 -20.50 -25.75 -0.68
CA PRO A 507 -20.22 -26.93 0.13
C PRO A 507 -19.83 -26.54 1.57
N VAL A 508 -19.15 -25.41 1.72
CA VAL A 508 -18.83 -24.81 3.03
C VAL A 508 -20.01 -24.00 3.56
N LYS A 509 -20.39 -24.25 4.81
CA LYS A 509 -21.44 -23.47 5.48
C LYS A 509 -20.94 -22.05 5.76
N VAL A 510 -21.70 -21.05 5.35
CA VAL A 510 -21.41 -19.62 5.57
C VAL A 510 -22.44 -19.00 6.52
N ALA A 511 -21.99 -18.07 7.36
CA ALA A 511 -22.84 -17.13 8.08
C ALA A 511 -22.41 -15.70 7.75
N GLY A 512 -23.35 -14.76 7.70
CA GLY A 512 -23.01 -13.39 7.37
C GLY A 512 -24.20 -12.44 7.34
N LYS A 513 -23.96 -11.23 6.84
CA LYS A 513 -24.95 -10.17 6.76
C LYS A 513 -24.72 -9.35 5.49
N THR A 514 -25.80 -9.15 4.73
CA THR A 514 -25.82 -8.19 3.62
C THR A 514 -26.09 -6.77 4.12
N GLY A 515 -25.61 -5.78 3.36
CA GLY A 515 -25.93 -4.38 3.56
C GLY A 515 -26.16 -3.66 2.23
N THR A 516 -27.12 -2.73 2.22
CA THR A 516 -27.42 -1.87 1.08
C THR A 516 -27.43 -0.43 1.58
N ALA A 517 -26.39 0.34 1.26
CA ALA A 517 -26.27 1.72 1.70
C ALA A 517 -26.83 2.67 0.66
N GLN A 518 -27.75 3.55 1.06
CA GLN A 518 -28.37 4.50 0.15
C GLN A 518 -27.42 5.67 -0.13
N VAL A 519 -27.34 6.06 -1.40
CA VAL A 519 -26.55 7.21 -1.86
C VAL A 519 -27.47 8.10 -2.68
N ALA A 520 -27.47 9.40 -2.39
CA ALA A 520 -28.31 10.34 -3.12
C ALA A 520 -27.95 10.33 -4.62
N ARG A 521 -28.96 10.11 -5.48
CA ARG A 521 -28.86 10.16 -6.95
C ARG A 521 -27.84 9.19 -7.57
N LYS A 522 -27.47 8.11 -6.88
CA LYS A 522 -26.59 7.04 -7.38
C LYS A 522 -27.10 5.67 -6.97
N ALA A 523 -26.60 4.62 -7.60
CA ALA A 523 -26.85 3.25 -7.14
C ALA A 523 -26.33 3.06 -5.71
N THR A 524 -27.00 2.19 -4.95
CA THR A 524 -26.64 1.90 -3.57
C THR A 524 -25.26 1.24 -3.48
N HIS A 525 -24.58 1.40 -2.34
CA HIS A 525 -23.40 0.58 -2.06
C HIS A 525 -23.81 -0.81 -1.58
N ALA A 526 -23.13 -1.84 -2.06
CA ALA A 526 -23.41 -3.22 -1.70
C ALA A 526 -22.36 -3.72 -0.70
N TRP A 527 -22.83 -4.31 0.40
CA TRP A 527 -22.01 -4.94 1.42
C TRP A 527 -22.37 -6.41 1.59
N PHE A 528 -21.36 -7.24 1.80
CA PHE A 528 -21.48 -8.55 2.42
C PHE A 528 -20.34 -8.73 3.42
N LEU A 529 -20.67 -9.07 4.65
CA LEU A 529 -19.71 -9.46 5.69
C LEU A 529 -20.10 -10.81 6.25
N GLY A 530 -19.16 -11.73 6.34
CA GLY A 530 -19.45 -13.06 6.85
C GLY A 530 -18.22 -13.83 7.24
N PHE A 531 -18.42 -15.04 7.72
CA PHE A 531 -17.35 -15.95 8.06
C PHE A 531 -17.69 -17.39 7.66
N PHE A 532 -16.64 -18.16 7.41
CA PHE A 532 -16.71 -19.55 7.00
C PHE A 532 -15.42 -20.32 7.37
N PRO A 533 -15.49 -21.65 7.51
CA PRO A 533 -16.69 -22.44 7.71
C PRO A 533 -17.47 -22.03 8.97
N PHE A 534 -18.80 -22.15 8.94
CA PHE A 534 -19.66 -21.76 10.07
C PHE A 534 -19.32 -22.48 11.37
N ASP A 535 -19.07 -23.79 11.29
CA ASP A 535 -18.88 -24.65 12.47
C ASP A 535 -17.50 -24.42 13.14
N LYS A 536 -16.47 -24.09 12.35
CA LYS A 536 -15.13 -23.73 12.83
C LYS A 536 -14.57 -22.60 11.97
N PRO A 537 -14.90 -21.34 12.30
CA PRO A 537 -14.52 -20.19 11.48
C PRO A 537 -13.01 -20.05 11.33
N LYS A 538 -12.56 -20.10 10.08
CA LYS A 538 -11.16 -19.86 9.67
C LYS A 538 -10.99 -18.56 8.89
N PHE A 539 -12.06 -18.08 8.27
CA PHE A 539 -12.03 -16.91 7.42
C PHE A 539 -13.18 -15.98 7.75
N VAL A 540 -12.90 -14.69 7.79
CA VAL A 540 -13.87 -13.60 7.73
C VAL A 540 -13.67 -12.91 6.38
N ILE A 541 -14.76 -12.76 5.65
CA ILE A 541 -14.79 -12.11 4.35
C ILE A 541 -15.61 -10.84 4.42
N CYS A 542 -15.07 -9.77 3.83
CA CYS A 542 -15.78 -8.52 3.59
C CYS A 542 -15.75 -8.23 2.11
N ILE A 543 -16.91 -8.01 1.51
CA ILE A 543 -17.05 -7.47 0.16
C ILE A 543 -17.82 -6.16 0.26
N PHE A 544 -17.21 -5.10 -0.26
CA PHE A 544 -17.81 -3.79 -0.40
C PHE A 544 -17.74 -3.36 -1.87
N LEU A 545 -18.88 -3.03 -2.47
CA LEU A 545 -18.95 -2.51 -3.84
C LEU A 545 -19.53 -1.10 -3.83
N GLU A 546 -18.72 -0.14 -4.25
CA GLU A 546 -19.10 1.27 -4.38
C GLU A 546 -20.08 1.41 -5.55
N HIS A 547 -21.31 1.82 -5.24
CA HIS A 547 -22.41 1.90 -6.19
C HIS A 547 -22.73 0.55 -6.88
N GLY A 548 -22.42 -0.57 -6.22
CA GLY A 548 -22.64 -1.93 -6.74
C GLY A 548 -24.08 -2.42 -6.72
N GLY A 549 -25.04 -1.58 -6.32
CA GLY A 549 -26.44 -1.92 -6.25
C GLY A 549 -26.82 -2.62 -4.94
N PRO A 550 -27.78 -3.56 -4.96
CA PRO A 550 -28.24 -4.26 -3.76
C PRO A 550 -27.12 -5.07 -3.08
N GLY A 551 -27.19 -5.24 -1.76
CA GLY A 551 -26.24 -6.09 -1.01
C GLY A 551 -26.14 -7.54 -1.50
N HIS A 552 -27.14 -8.03 -2.24
CA HIS A 552 -27.09 -9.31 -2.94
C HIS A 552 -25.91 -9.40 -3.91
N THR A 553 -25.57 -8.32 -4.63
CA THR A 553 -24.44 -8.29 -5.55
C THR A 553 -23.12 -8.64 -4.85
N ALA A 554 -22.89 -8.09 -3.66
CA ALA A 554 -21.71 -8.40 -2.85
C ALA A 554 -21.69 -9.86 -2.36
N SER A 555 -22.86 -10.44 -2.12
CA SER A 555 -23.01 -11.86 -1.74
C SER A 555 -22.64 -12.80 -2.90
N VAL A 556 -22.98 -12.43 -4.14
CA VAL A 556 -22.57 -13.18 -5.34
C VAL A 556 -21.05 -13.17 -5.50
N VAL A 557 -20.39 -12.03 -5.28
CA VAL A 557 -18.92 -11.95 -5.31
C VAL A 557 -18.29 -12.81 -4.22
N ALA A 558 -18.82 -12.75 -2.99
CA ALA A 558 -18.37 -13.62 -1.91
C ALA A 558 -18.53 -15.11 -2.25
N LYS A 559 -19.65 -15.49 -2.89
CA LYS A 559 -19.85 -16.85 -3.40
C LYS A 559 -18.78 -17.27 -4.41
N GLN A 560 -18.46 -16.40 -5.37
CA GLN A 560 -17.43 -16.65 -6.39
C GLN A 560 -16.07 -16.91 -5.75
N ILE A 561 -15.67 -16.04 -4.80
CA ILE A 561 -14.40 -16.17 -4.08
C ILE A 561 -14.35 -17.49 -3.29
N ILE A 562 -15.38 -17.79 -2.50
CA ILE A 562 -15.41 -18.99 -1.66
C ILE A 562 -15.42 -20.26 -2.51
N ALA A 563 -16.19 -20.29 -3.61
CA ALA A 563 -16.24 -21.44 -4.50
C ALA A 563 -14.89 -21.70 -5.20
N GLU A 564 -14.20 -20.65 -5.65
CA GLU A 564 -12.89 -20.80 -6.29
C GLU A 564 -11.80 -21.19 -5.28
N MET A 565 -11.86 -20.67 -4.05
CA MET A 565 -10.99 -21.13 -2.97
C MET A 565 -11.19 -22.62 -2.64
N ASP A 566 -12.44 -23.06 -2.56
CA ASP A 566 -12.78 -24.48 -2.32
C ASP A 566 -12.25 -25.38 -3.44
N LYS A 567 -12.48 -24.99 -4.70
CA LYS A 567 -11.99 -25.69 -5.89
C LYS A 567 -10.46 -25.82 -5.92
N GLN A 568 -9.73 -24.84 -5.40
CA GLN A 568 -8.27 -24.86 -5.32
C GLN A 568 -7.73 -25.50 -4.02
N GLY A 569 -8.60 -26.05 -3.16
CA GLY A 569 -8.19 -26.73 -1.92
C GLY A 569 -7.65 -25.77 -0.85
N LEU A 570 -8.13 -24.53 -0.82
CA LEU A 570 -7.67 -23.48 0.10
C LEU A 570 -8.55 -23.35 1.38
N ILE A 571 -9.58 -24.18 1.56
CA ILE A 571 -10.55 -24.13 2.68
C ILE A 571 -10.47 -25.37 3.57
#